data_AF-A0A378AXG1-F1
#
_entry.id   AF-A0A378AXG1-F1
#
_cell.length_a   1.000
_cell.length_b   1.000
_cell.length_c   1.000
_cell.angle_alpha   90.00
_cell.angle_beta   90.00
_cell.angle_gamma   90.00
#
_symmetry.space_group_name_H-M   'P 1'
#
loop_
_entity.id
_entity.type
_entity.pdbx_description
1 polymer ?
#
loop_
_entity_poly.entity_id
_entity_poly.type
_entity_poly.pdbx_seq_one_letter_code
_entity_poly.pdbx_strand_id
1 'polypeptide(L)'
;MCLDSPYVFPNSKGGVITNVDRSIAIIVQETSQNGTQPPITFSLHDARRTFGSIAELVGVGSYILKRLMNHRTMRSADVTQGYLHFSADELREPARAVERAILEYAGIMTRESKLDEMLLSMVGKMTDEEKRKAILSLLNQKEEKDE
;
A
#
# COMPACT_ATOMS: atom_id res chain seq x y z
N MET A 1 20.59 2.85 12.56
CA MET A 1 21.06 2.29 11.26
C MET A 1 22.57 2.45 11.23
N CYS A 2 23.33 1.37 10.99
CA CYS A 2 24.79 1.48 10.86
C CYS A 2 25.11 2.21 9.55
N LEU A 3 25.72 3.38 9.64
CA LEU A 3 25.97 4.28 8.50
C LEU A 3 27.08 3.78 7.54
N ASP A 4 27.79 2.69 7.88
CA ASP A 4 28.97 2.21 7.15
C ASP A 4 28.73 0.93 6.32
N SER A 5 27.49 0.45 6.17
CA SER A 5 27.23 -0.75 5.36
C SER A 5 26.98 -0.38 3.90
N PRO A 6 27.59 -1.09 2.92
CA PRO A 6 27.27 -0.90 1.50
C PRO A 6 25.88 -1.45 1.10
N TYR A 7 25.15 -2.07 2.04
CA TYR A 7 23.86 -2.69 1.79
C TYR A 7 22.72 -1.90 2.43
N VAL A 8 21.61 -1.74 1.70
CA VAL A 8 20.37 -1.12 2.22
C VAL A 8 19.79 -1.92 3.39
N PHE A 9 19.87 -3.25 3.31
CA PHE A 9 19.44 -4.18 4.36
C PHE A 9 20.59 -5.12 4.73
N PRO A 10 21.46 -4.73 5.68
CA PRO A 10 22.54 -5.60 6.13
C PRO A 10 22.01 -6.69 7.07
N ASN A 11 22.67 -7.85 7.03
CA ASN A 11 22.50 -8.89 8.04
C ASN A 11 23.16 -8.45 9.38
N SER A 12 23.00 -9.26 10.43
CA SER A 12 23.56 -8.97 11.76
C SER A 12 25.09 -8.84 11.80
N LYS A 13 25.79 -9.31 10.77
CA LYS A 13 27.25 -9.22 10.59
C LYS A 13 27.65 -8.15 9.56
N GLY A 14 26.73 -7.31 9.09
CA GLY A 14 27.00 -6.25 8.11
C GLY A 14 27.07 -6.70 6.64
N GLY A 15 26.80 -7.98 6.35
CA GLY A 15 26.81 -8.56 5.00
C GLY A 15 25.42 -8.72 4.38
N VAL A 16 25.33 -9.45 3.26
CA VAL A 16 24.06 -9.72 2.56
C VAL A 16 23.17 -10.66 3.36
N ILE A 17 21.85 -10.45 3.32
CA ILE A 17 20.86 -11.40 3.85
C ILE A 17 20.85 -12.65 2.96
N THR A 18 21.17 -13.82 3.54
CA THR A 18 21.24 -15.11 2.81
C THR A 18 20.07 -16.02 3.10
N ASN A 19 19.40 -15.87 4.25
CA ASN A 19 18.28 -16.70 4.68
C ASN A 19 17.14 -15.82 5.18
N VAL A 20 15.91 -16.11 4.73
CA VAL A 20 14.68 -15.39 5.07
C VAL A 20 13.64 -16.29 5.74
N ASP A 21 13.98 -17.53 6.05
CA ASP A 21 13.04 -18.56 6.53
C ASP A 21 12.39 -18.13 7.85
N ARG A 22 13.16 -17.50 8.73
CA ARG A 22 12.63 -16.94 9.98
C ARG A 22 11.56 -15.88 9.71
N SER A 23 11.80 -14.97 8.78
CA SER A 23 10.84 -13.91 8.43
C SER A 23 9.57 -14.51 7.82
N ILE A 24 9.71 -15.51 6.94
CA ILE A 24 8.57 -16.23 6.36
C ILE A 24 7.77 -16.94 7.45
N ALA A 25 8.43 -17.66 8.35
CA ALA A 25 7.78 -18.37 9.45
C ALA A 25 6.97 -17.42 10.36
N ILE A 26 7.53 -16.25 10.68
CA ILE A 26 6.81 -15.22 11.44
C ILE A 26 5.56 -14.76 10.67
N ILE A 27 5.68 -14.44 9.38
CA ILE A 27 4.54 -14.00 8.56
C ILE A 27 3.43 -15.05 8.54
N VAL A 28 3.77 -16.32 8.27
CA VAL A 28 2.82 -17.44 8.25
C VAL A 28 2.13 -17.57 9.61
N GLN A 29 2.89 -17.47 10.70
CA GLN A 29 2.33 -17.54 12.05
C GLN A 29 1.35 -16.39 12.32
N GLU A 30 1.71 -15.15 12.00
CA GLU A 30 0.86 -13.98 12.20
C GLU A 30 -0.44 -14.05 11.37
N THR A 31 -0.40 -14.64 10.17
CA THR A 31 -1.61 -14.81 9.35
C THR A 31 -2.67 -15.69 9.99
N SER A 32 -2.30 -16.55 10.94
CA SER A 32 -3.25 -17.41 11.67
C SER A 32 -4.13 -16.66 12.66
N GLN A 33 -3.91 -15.35 12.87
CA GLN A 33 -4.63 -14.51 13.83
C GLN A 33 -4.75 -15.18 15.21
N ASN A 34 -3.60 -15.52 15.81
CA ASN A 34 -3.51 -16.24 17.08
C ASN A 34 -4.26 -17.60 17.09
N GLY A 35 -4.29 -18.29 15.96
CA GLY A 35 -4.97 -19.60 15.82
C GLY A 35 -6.46 -19.53 15.53
N THR A 36 -7.02 -18.33 15.29
CA THR A 36 -8.42 -18.16 14.89
C THR A 36 -8.68 -18.62 13.45
N GLN A 37 -7.64 -18.59 12.60
CA GLN A 37 -7.72 -18.96 11.19
C GLN A 37 -6.57 -19.90 10.80
N PRO A 38 -6.75 -20.76 9.78
CA PRO A 38 -5.66 -21.57 9.27
C PRO A 38 -4.52 -20.66 8.74
N PRO A 39 -3.25 -20.97 9.06
CA PRO A 39 -2.12 -20.19 8.55
C PRO A 39 -2.09 -20.16 7.03
N ILE A 40 -1.80 -18.99 6.47
CA ILE A 40 -1.64 -18.81 5.03
C ILE A 40 -0.20 -19.15 4.66
N THR A 41 -0.03 -20.06 3.71
CA THR A 41 1.31 -20.36 3.16
C THR A 41 1.84 -19.15 2.41
N PHE A 42 3.11 -18.81 2.63
CA PHE A 42 3.70 -17.59 2.11
C PHE A 42 5.13 -17.83 1.60
N SER A 43 5.45 -17.22 0.46
CA SER A 43 6.79 -17.15 -0.09
C SER A 43 7.14 -15.72 -0.52
N LEU A 44 8.42 -15.43 -0.74
CA LEU A 44 8.84 -14.14 -1.30
C LEU A 44 8.25 -13.86 -2.69
N HIS A 45 7.92 -14.90 -3.45
CA HIS A 45 7.26 -14.74 -4.74
C HIS A 45 5.83 -14.23 -4.60
N ASP A 46 5.15 -14.57 -3.51
CA ASP A 46 3.79 -14.11 -3.26
C ASP A 46 3.79 -12.61 -2.94
N ALA A 47 4.80 -12.10 -2.21
CA ALA A 47 4.98 -10.66 -2.05
C ALA A 47 5.09 -9.93 -3.40
N ARG A 48 5.88 -10.47 -4.34
CA ARG A 48 6.02 -9.91 -5.68
C ARG A 48 4.73 -10.00 -6.50
N ARG A 49 3.98 -11.11 -6.40
CA ARG A 49 2.70 -11.28 -7.09
C ARG A 49 1.64 -10.34 -6.54
N THR A 50 1.53 -10.22 -5.22
CA THR A 50 0.63 -9.29 -4.54
C THR A 50 0.93 -7.84 -4.94
N PHE A 51 2.20 -7.45 -5.00
CA PHE A 51 2.57 -6.13 -5.54
C PHE A 51 2.03 -5.92 -6.97
N GLY A 52 2.17 -6.92 -7.84
CA GLY A 52 1.64 -6.89 -9.19
C GLY A 52 0.12 -6.76 -9.26
N SER A 53 -0.60 -7.54 -8.45
CA SER A 53 -2.07 -7.49 -8.36
C SER A 53 -2.57 -6.15 -7.85
N ILE A 54 -1.93 -5.59 -6.81
CA ILE A 54 -2.31 -4.27 -6.27
C ILE A 54 -2.01 -3.17 -7.29
N ALA A 55 -0.89 -3.26 -8.01
CA ALA A 55 -0.56 -2.31 -9.06
C ALA A 55 -1.61 -2.26 -10.17
N GLU A 56 -2.11 -3.42 -10.60
CA GLU A 56 -3.23 -3.49 -11.55
C GLU A 56 -4.50 -2.87 -10.96
N LEU A 57 -4.84 -3.15 -9.70
CA LEU A 57 -6.02 -2.60 -9.02
C LEU A 57 -6.03 -1.08 -8.93
N VAL A 58 -4.86 -0.46 -8.74
CA VAL A 58 -4.74 1.01 -8.70
C VAL A 58 -4.55 1.63 -10.10
N GLY A 59 -4.61 0.82 -11.16
CA GLY A 59 -4.59 1.28 -12.55
C GLY A 59 -3.19 1.57 -13.12
N VAL A 60 -2.13 0.97 -12.57
CA VAL A 60 -0.79 1.09 -13.16
C VAL A 60 -0.75 0.31 -14.48
N GLY A 61 -0.45 1.03 -15.57
CA GLY A 61 -0.36 0.43 -16.89
C GLY A 61 0.69 -0.69 -17.01
N SER A 62 0.40 -1.68 -17.84
CA SER A 62 1.18 -2.92 -17.94
C SER A 62 2.68 -2.74 -18.25
N TYR A 63 3.06 -1.74 -19.05
CA TYR A 63 4.47 -1.45 -19.33
C TYR A 63 5.22 -0.89 -18.13
N ILE A 64 4.59 0.04 -17.41
CA ILE A 64 5.13 0.61 -16.17
C ILE A 64 5.21 -0.49 -15.11
N LEU A 65 4.17 -1.32 -14.98
CA LEU A 65 4.18 -2.44 -14.04
C LEU A 65 5.31 -3.43 -14.33
N LYS A 66 5.49 -3.84 -15.59
CA LYS A 66 6.63 -4.70 -15.99
C LYS A 66 7.96 -4.07 -15.60
N ARG A 67 8.10 -2.75 -15.74
CA ARG A 67 9.32 -2.02 -15.37
C ARG A 67 9.53 -1.99 -13.85
N LEU A 68 8.49 -1.67 -13.07
CA LEU A 68 8.53 -1.70 -11.59
C LEU A 68 8.90 -3.08 -11.05
N MET A 69 8.37 -4.15 -11.66
CA MET A 69 8.69 -5.52 -11.29
C MET A 69 10.03 -6.00 -11.85
N ASN A 70 10.78 -5.18 -12.59
CA ASN A 70 12.00 -5.55 -13.30
C ASN A 70 11.86 -6.85 -14.12
N HIS A 71 10.74 -7.00 -14.84
CA HIS A 71 10.50 -8.18 -15.66
C HIS A 71 11.40 -8.18 -16.90
N ARG A 72 12.17 -9.27 -17.06
CA ARG A 72 12.97 -9.50 -18.27
C ARG A 72 12.07 -9.91 -19.42
N THR A 73 12.06 -9.10 -20.47
CA THR A 73 11.40 -9.42 -21.74
C THR A 73 12.43 -9.75 -22.80
N MET A 74 13.12 -10.87 -22.64
CA MET A 74 14.18 -11.28 -23.58
C MET A 74 13.67 -11.64 -24.98
N ARG A 75 12.35 -11.85 -25.18
CA ARG A 75 11.74 -12.19 -26.48
C ARG A 75 10.31 -11.66 -26.59
N SER A 76 10.11 -10.36 -26.37
CA SER A 76 8.80 -9.79 -26.67
C SER A 76 8.68 -9.59 -28.19
N ALA A 77 7.64 -10.15 -28.81
CA ALA A 77 7.25 -9.77 -30.17
C ALA A 77 6.72 -8.33 -30.24
N ASP A 78 6.43 -7.74 -29.08
CA ASP A 78 6.02 -6.34 -28.95
C ASP A 78 7.23 -5.41 -29.07
N VAL A 79 7.41 -4.90 -30.28
CA VAL A 79 8.44 -3.91 -30.63
C VAL A 79 8.29 -2.61 -29.85
N THR A 80 7.06 -2.24 -29.44
CA THR A 80 6.78 -1.01 -28.68
C THR A 80 7.50 -1.03 -27.34
N GLN A 81 7.55 -2.20 -26.71
CA GLN A 81 8.24 -2.38 -25.44
C GLN A 81 9.75 -2.13 -25.55
N GLY A 82 10.36 -2.30 -26.72
CA GLY A 82 11.78 -2.06 -26.94
C GLY A 82 12.17 -0.58 -26.95
N TYR A 83 11.22 0.32 -27.25
CA TYR A 83 11.49 1.76 -27.32
C TYR A 83 11.03 2.52 -26.07
N LEU A 84 10.13 1.96 -25.27
CA LEU A 84 9.68 2.56 -24.01
C LEU A 84 10.81 2.56 -22.96
N HIS A 85 11.39 3.74 -22.75
CA HIS A 85 12.37 3.99 -21.70
C HIS A 85 11.70 4.78 -20.58
N PHE A 86 11.49 4.13 -19.44
CA PHE A 86 11.02 4.80 -18.23
C PHE A 86 12.21 5.13 -17.33
N SER A 87 12.35 6.42 -17.03
CA SER A 87 13.26 6.97 -16.03
C SER A 87 12.79 6.65 -14.61
N ALA A 88 13.67 6.85 -13.62
CA ALA A 88 13.30 6.69 -12.22
C ALA A 88 12.20 7.66 -11.78
N ASP A 89 12.16 8.87 -12.37
CA ASP A 89 11.16 9.88 -12.04
C ASP A 89 9.76 9.48 -12.52
N GLU A 90 9.63 8.90 -13.72
CA GLU A 90 8.36 8.42 -14.26
C GLU A 90 7.80 7.22 -13.48
N LEU A 91 8.68 6.43 -12.86
CA LEU A 91 8.28 5.27 -12.05
C LEU A 91 7.87 5.66 -10.62
N ARG A 92 8.20 6.88 -10.17
CA ARG A 92 7.99 7.31 -8.79
C ARG A 92 6.52 7.37 -8.43
N GLU A 93 5.71 8.08 -9.21
CA GLU A 93 4.27 8.23 -8.92
C GLU A 93 3.51 6.90 -9.01
N PRO A 94 3.72 6.05 -10.04
CA PRO A 94 3.17 4.70 -10.05
C PRO A 94 3.57 3.87 -8.83
N ALA A 95 4.84 3.87 -8.44
CA ALA A 95 5.30 3.13 -7.26
C ALA A 95 4.64 3.62 -5.97
N ARG A 96 4.53 4.95 -5.81
CA ARG A 96 3.85 5.58 -4.66
C ARG A 96 2.37 5.24 -4.61
N ALA A 97 1.69 5.14 -5.74
CA ALA A 97 0.29 4.73 -5.79
C ALA A 97 0.10 3.30 -5.27
N VAL A 98 0.99 2.37 -5.65
CA VAL A 98 0.97 0.99 -5.15
C VAL A 98 1.29 0.94 -3.66
N GLU A 99 2.33 1.67 -3.22
CA GLU A 99 2.70 1.80 -1.81
C GLU A 99 1.52 2.27 -0.96
N ARG A 100 0.85 3.35 -1.36
CA ARG A 100 -0.30 3.89 -0.62
C ARG A 100 -1.42 2.87 -0.51
N ALA A 101 -1.74 2.17 -1.58
CA ALA A 101 -2.77 1.13 -1.55
C ALA A 101 -2.40 -0.04 -0.62
N ILE A 102 -1.13 -0.46 -0.59
CA ILE A 102 -0.66 -1.47 0.37
C ILE A 102 -0.86 -0.98 1.80
N LEU A 103 -0.48 0.26 2.10
CA LEU A 103 -0.62 0.84 3.44
C LEU A 103 -2.08 1.02 3.86
N GLU A 104 -2.97 1.39 2.93
CA GLU A 104 -4.42 1.42 3.13
C GLU A 104 -4.96 0.02 3.46
N TYR A 105 -4.61 -1.01 2.67
CA TYR A 105 -5.05 -2.39 2.93
C TYR A 105 -4.50 -2.96 4.24
N ALA A 106 -3.31 -2.52 4.66
CA ALA A 106 -2.72 -2.89 5.95
C ALA A 106 -3.36 -2.13 7.13
N GLY A 107 -4.24 -1.15 6.88
CA GLY A 107 -4.82 -0.31 7.93
C GLY A 107 -3.83 0.64 8.60
N ILE A 108 -2.64 0.84 8.00
CA ILE A 108 -1.61 1.75 8.50
C ILE A 108 -1.91 3.18 8.07
N MET A 109 -2.54 3.34 6.90
CA MET A 109 -3.01 4.62 6.40
C MET A 109 -4.53 4.60 6.26
N THR A 110 -5.17 5.68 6.68
CA THR A 110 -6.57 5.95 6.37
C THR A 110 -6.66 6.42 4.92
N ARG A 111 -7.58 5.83 4.15
CA ARG A 111 -7.98 6.42 2.89
C ARG A 111 -8.65 7.76 3.20
N GLU A 112 -8.01 8.87 2.86
CA GLU A 112 -8.70 10.17 2.84
C GLU A 112 -9.86 10.04 1.87
N SER A 113 -11.06 9.94 2.41
CA SER A 113 -12.23 9.82 1.54
C SER A 113 -12.48 11.21 0.97
N LYS A 114 -12.90 11.29 -0.30
CA LYS A 114 -13.43 12.53 -0.87
C LYS A 114 -14.53 13.15 0.01
N LEU A 115 -15.21 12.32 0.79
CA LEU A 115 -16.19 12.76 1.78
C LEU A 115 -15.54 13.54 2.92
N ASP A 116 -14.39 13.12 3.43
CA ASP A 116 -13.67 13.82 4.51
C ASP A 116 -13.16 15.19 4.03
N GLU A 117 -12.60 15.27 2.82
CA GLU A 117 -12.22 16.56 2.22
C GLU A 117 -13.45 17.46 2.01
N MET A 118 -14.54 16.90 1.50
CA MET A 118 -15.77 17.66 1.27
C MET A 118 -16.37 18.15 2.60
N LEU A 119 -16.39 17.30 3.63
CA LEU A 119 -16.84 17.64 4.98
C LEU A 119 -15.96 18.73 5.59
N LEU A 120 -14.63 18.60 5.51
CA LEU A 120 -13.70 19.60 6.02
C LEU A 120 -13.90 20.94 5.31
N SER A 121 -14.12 20.92 3.99
CA SER A 121 -14.39 22.12 3.20
C SER A 121 -15.74 22.78 3.54
N MET A 122 -16.78 21.99 3.83
CA MET A 122 -18.09 22.48 4.22
C MET A 122 -18.05 23.05 5.62
N VAL A 123 -17.53 22.29 6.59
CA VAL A 123 -17.40 22.69 7.99
C VAL A 123 -16.48 23.90 8.13
N GLY A 124 -15.40 23.98 7.35
CA GLY A 124 -14.49 25.13 7.35
C GLY A 124 -15.13 26.45 6.87
N LYS A 125 -16.20 26.38 6.07
CA LYS A 125 -16.96 27.57 5.59
C LYS A 125 -18.07 28.00 6.55
N MET A 126 -18.43 27.17 7.52
CA MET A 126 -19.49 27.44 8.48
C MET A 126 -18.98 28.31 9.65
N THR A 127 -19.86 29.12 10.20
CA THR A 127 -19.65 29.83 11.47
C THR A 127 -19.70 28.86 12.64
N ASP A 128 -19.14 29.24 13.79
CA ASP A 128 -19.13 28.36 14.97
C ASP A 128 -20.52 28.07 15.53
N GLU A 129 -21.48 28.98 15.36
CA GLU A 129 -22.91 28.78 15.64
C GLU A 129 -23.49 27.66 14.77
N GLU A 130 -23.26 27.71 13.47
CA GLU A 130 -23.76 26.70 12.52
C GLU A 130 -23.13 25.33 12.76
N LYS A 131 -21.82 25.30 13.09
CA LYS A 131 -21.13 24.05 13.46
C LYS A 131 -21.75 23.44 14.71
N ARG A 132 -21.96 24.23 15.77
CA ARG A 132 -22.58 23.75 17.03
C ARG A 132 -23.98 23.21 16.80
N LYS A 133 -24.79 23.91 16.00
CA LYS A 133 -26.15 23.47 15.67
C LYS A 133 -26.16 22.16 14.88
N ALA A 134 -25.26 22.02 13.91
CA ALA A 134 -25.12 20.79 13.13
C ALA A 134 -24.71 19.60 14.03
N ILE A 135 -23.72 19.79 14.91
CA ILE A 135 -23.26 18.75 15.85
C ILE A 135 -24.40 18.32 16.78
N LEU A 136 -25.13 19.27 17.36
CA LEU A 136 -26.28 18.98 18.24
C LEU A 136 -27.38 18.21 17.51
N SER A 137 -27.67 18.57 16.26
CA SER A 137 -28.69 17.86 15.47
C SER A 137 -28.32 16.41 15.18
N LEU A 138 -27.03 16.13 14.93
CA LEU A 138 -26.53 14.77 14.68
C LEU A 138 -26.51 13.92 15.95
N LEU A 139 -26.24 14.51 17.11
CA LEU A 139 -26.29 13.81 18.40
C LEU A 139 -27.72 13.37 18.73
N ASN A 140 -28.70 14.26 18.58
CA ASN A 140 -30.10 13.94 18.85
C ASN A 140 -30.67 12.87 17.89
N GLN A 141 -30.29 12.90 16.60
CA GLN A 141 -30.71 11.86 15.65
C GLN A 141 -30.12 10.47 15.93
N LYS A 142 -29.01 10.41 16.68
CA LYS A 142 -28.39 9.15 17.07
C LYS A 142 -29.11 8.54 18.27
N GLU A 143 -29.56 9.36 19.21
CA GLU A 143 -30.36 8.92 20.36
C GLU A 143 -31.71 8.31 19.93
N GLU A 144 -32.37 8.86 18.91
CA GLU A 144 -33.65 8.31 18.37
C GLU A 144 -33.49 6.99 17.59
N LYS A 145 -32.26 6.57 17.25
CA LYS A 145 -32.01 5.33 16.50
C LYS A 145 -31.51 4.16 17.35
N ASP A 146 -31.10 4.44 18.58
CA ASP A 146 -30.64 3.45 19.54
C ASP A 146 -31.74 3.05 20.57
N GLU A 147 -32.97 3.57 20.41
CA GLU A 147 -34.23 3.10 21.03
C GLU A 147 -35.02 2.16 20.09
#